data_AF-A0A2V6BS95-F1
#
_entry.id   AF-A0A2V6BS95-F1
#
_cell.length_a   1.000
_cell.length_b   1.000
_cell.length_c   1.000
_cell.angle_alpha   90.00
_cell.angle_beta   90.00
_cell.angle_gamma   90.00
#
_symmetry.space_group_name_H-M   'P 1'
#
loop_
_entity.id
_entity.type
_entity.pdbx_description
1 polymer ?
#
loop_
_entity_poly.entity_id
_entity_poly.type
_entity_poly.pdbx_seq_one_letter_code
_entity_poly.pdbx_strand_id
1 'polypeptide(L)' 'MEIDEITLKARPRLPEWLRVRLPTSDTFARTRALLDELKLHTVCESARCPNHWECWSKGTATF' A
#
# COMPACT_ATOMS: atom_id res chain seq x y z
N MET A 1 -23.93 12.95 26.12
CA MET A 1 -23.78 11.55 25.69
C MET A 1 -24.64 11.42 24.45
N GLU A 2 -24.09 11.80 23.31
CA GLU A 2 -24.76 11.65 22.00
C GLU A 2 -23.70 11.03 21.09
N ILE A 3 -23.80 9.72 20.98
CA ILE A 3 -23.02 8.86 20.09
C ILE A 3 -24.04 8.05 19.32
N ASP A 4 -24.87 8.71 18.53
CA ASP A 4 -25.77 8.04 17.60
C ASP A 4 -25.79 8.80 16.28
N GLU A 5 -25.70 8.03 15.19
CA GLU A 5 -25.61 8.42 13.77
C GLU A 5 -24.26 8.93 13.22
N ILE A 6 -23.20 8.11 13.34
CA ILE A 6 -22.31 7.93 12.19
C ILE A 6 -22.80 6.69 11.45
N THR A 7 -23.94 6.80 10.78
CA THR A 7 -24.43 5.76 9.88
C THR A 7 -23.32 5.49 8.87
N LEU A 8 -22.71 4.30 8.95
CA LEU A 8 -21.61 3.85 8.10
C LEU A 8 -22.09 3.82 6.65
N LYS A 9 -22.08 4.97 5.99
CA LYS A 9 -22.36 5.09 4.56
C LYS A 9 -21.28 4.27 3.86
N ALA A 10 -21.69 3.19 3.21
CA ALA A 10 -20.75 2.29 2.54
C ALA A 10 -19.86 3.11 1.59
N ARG A 11 -18.54 3.03 1.79
CA ARG A 11 -17.60 3.75 0.93
C ARG A 11 -17.82 3.29 -0.51
N PRO A 12 -17.98 4.22 -1.48
CA PRO A 12 -18.15 3.86 -2.87
C PRO A 12 -16.96 3.00 -3.32
N ARG A 13 -17.25 1.97 -4.11
CA ARG A 13 -16.20 1.09 -4.64
C ARG A 13 -15.26 1.88 -5.54
N LEU A 14 -13.99 1.47 -5.56
CA LEU A 14 -12.99 2.05 -6.45
C LEU A 14 -13.40 1.81 -7.93
N PRO A 15 -13.35 2.84 -8.80
CA PRO A 15 -13.59 2.69 -10.22
C PRO A 15 -12.70 1.62 -10.86
N GLU A 16 -13.17 0.97 -11.94
CA GLU A 16 -12.42 -0.10 -12.61
C GLU A 16 -11.03 0.37 -13.08
N TRP A 17 -10.94 1.57 -13.67
CA TRP A 17 -9.68 2.11 -14.21
C TRP A 17 -8.62 2.42 -13.13
N LEU A 18 -9.03 2.55 -11.87
CA LEU A 18 -8.11 2.80 -10.74
C LEU A 18 -7.69 1.51 -10.04
N ARG A 19 -8.32 0.37 -10.38
CA ARG A 19 -7.96 -0.94 -9.84
C ARG A 19 -6.86 -1.57 -10.68
N VAL A 20 -5.83 -2.05 -10.00
CA VAL A 20 -4.71 -2.77 -10.62
C VAL A 20 -4.65 -4.20 -10.11
N ARG A 21 -4.20 -5.13 -10.95
CA ARG A 21 -3.87 -6.49 -10.52
C ARG A 21 -2.49 -6.48 -9.89
N LEU A 22 -2.36 -7.13 -8.74
CA LEU A 22 -1.08 -7.21 -8.05
C LEU A 22 -0.13 -8.15 -8.81
N PRO A 23 1.10 -7.72 -9.11
CA PRO A 23 2.10 -8.59 -9.70
C PRO A 23 2.59 -9.62 -8.67
N THR A 24 2.73 -10.87 -9.06
CA THR A 24 3.43 -11.91 -8.30
C THR A 24 4.91 -11.90 -8.71
N SER A 25 5.73 -11.10 -8.02
CA SER A 25 7.17 -11.09 -8.23
C SER A 25 7.89 -11.40 -6.93
N ASP A 26 8.83 -12.35 -6.97
CA ASP A 26 9.68 -12.70 -5.81
C ASP A 26 10.54 -11.52 -5.34
N THR A 27 10.85 -10.59 -6.24
CA THR A 27 11.62 -9.38 -5.95
C THR A 27 10.91 -8.44 -4.97
N PHE A 28 9.57 -8.39 -4.98
CA PHE A 28 8.81 -7.61 -4.01
C PHE A 28 9.14 -8.04 -2.58
N ALA A 29 9.10 -9.35 -2.33
CA ALA A 29 9.36 -9.91 -1.01
C ALA A 29 10.79 -9.61 -0.54
N ARG A 30 11.75 -9.65 -1.46
CA ARG A 30 13.15 -9.29 -1.18
C ARG A 30 13.31 -7.84 -0.75
N THR A 31 12.75 -6.89 -1.50
CA THR A 31 12.85 -5.46 -1.16
C THR A 31 12.13 -5.14 0.13
N ARG A 32 10.95 -5.73 0.35
CA ARG A 32 10.23 -5.61 1.61
C ARG A 32 11.04 -6.13 2.79
N ALA A 33 11.59 -7.35 2.67
CA ALA A 33 12.39 -7.96 3.73
C ALA A 33 13.62 -7.11 4.08
N LEU A 34 14.28 -6.51 3.09
CA LEU A 34 15.42 -5.60 3.30
C LEU A 34 15.02 -4.33 4.05
N LEU A 35 13.89 -3.71 3.67
CA LEU A 35 13.36 -2.51 4.35
C LEU A 35 13.03 -2.83 5.82
N ASP A 36 12.39 -3.97 6.06
CA ASP A 36 12.03 -4.46 7.40
C ASP A 36 13.28 -4.79 8.25
N GLU A 37 14.27 -5.48 7.67
CA GLU A 37 15.54 -5.84 8.33
C GLU A 37 16.31 -4.60 8.77
N LEU A 38 16.38 -3.60 7.90
CA LEU A 38 17.07 -2.34 8.15
C LEU A 38 16.24 -1.33 8.96
N LYS A 39 14.97 -1.66 9.27
CA LYS A 39 14.03 -0.79 9.99
C LYS A 39 13.91 0.61 9.37
N LEU A 40 13.85 0.66 8.04
CA LEU A 40 13.75 1.94 7.33
C LEU A 40 12.31 2.40 7.20
N HIS A 41 12.06 3.69 7.45
CA HIS A 41 10.77 4.29 7.19
C HIS A 41 10.68 4.79 5.76
N THR A 42 9.66 4.36 5.02
CA THR A 42 9.44 4.78 3.63
C THR A 42 8.20 5.65 3.46
N VAL A 43 8.21 6.56 2.49
CA VAL A 43 7.00 7.23 1.99
C VAL A 43 6.00 6.20 1.45
N CYS A 44 6.50 5.10 0.86
CA CYS A 44 5.67 4.01 0.33
C CYS A 44 4.70 3.47 1.40
N GLU A 45 5.17 3.25 2.61
CA GLU A 45 4.37 2.74 3.73
C GLU A 45 3.57 3.85 4.42
N SER A 46 4.21 4.98 4.72
CA SER A 46 3.60 6.08 5.47
C SER A 46 2.41 6.68 4.72
N ALA A 47 2.53 6.82 3.40
CA ALA A 47 1.46 7.33 2.53
C ALA A 47 0.50 6.23 2.04
N ARG A 48 0.72 4.96 2.41
CA ARG A 48 -0.04 3.80 1.89
C ARG A 48 -0.10 3.81 0.36
N CYS A 49 1.06 3.99 -0.28
CA CYS A 49 1.16 4.17 -1.71
C CYS A 49 0.60 2.95 -2.46
N PRO A 50 -0.37 3.13 -3.38
CA PRO A 50 -0.96 2.00 -4.12
C PRO A 50 0.07 1.32 -5.05
N ASN A 51 1.15 2.01 -5.41
CA ASN A 51 2.15 1.54 -6.37
C ASN A 51 3.34 0.81 -5.72
N HIS A 52 3.37 0.68 -4.39
CA HIS A 52 4.51 0.04 -3.68
C HIS A 52 4.77 -1.40 -4.15
N TRP A 53 3.75 -2.12 -4.60
CA TRP A 53 3.87 -3.45 -5.20
C TRP A 53 4.73 -3.43 -6.46
N GLU A 54 4.52 -2.45 -7.33
CA GLU A 54 5.31 -2.29 -8.56
C GLU A 54 6.72 -1.78 -8.25
N CYS A 55 6.83 -0.73 -7.42
CA CYS A 55 8.11 -0.14 -7.06
C CYS A 55 9.06 -1.14 -6.40
N TRP A 56 8.58 -1.89 -5.40
CA TRP A 56 9.40 -2.89 -4.70
C TRP A 56 9.69 -4.11 -5.58
N SER A 57 8.78 -4.49 -6.49
CA SER A 57 9.10 -5.51 -7.50
C SER A 57 10.26 -5.09 -8.42
N LYS A 58 10.49 -3.78 -8.59
CA LYS A 58 11.64 -3.22 -9.32
C LYS A 58 12.83 -2.89 -8.42
N GLY A 59 12.80 -3.27 -7.14
CA GLY A 59 13.88 -2.95 -6.19
C GLY A 59 13.98 -1.47 -5.82
N THR A 60 12.91 -0.70 -5.99
CA THR A 60 12.90 0.77 -5.81
C THR A 60 12.06 1.17 -4.59
N ALA A 61 12.58 2.02 -3.71
CA ALA A 61 11.86 2.60 -2.58
C ALA A 61 12.18 4.11 -2.44
N THR A 62 11.30 4.85 -1.78
CA THR A 62 11.45 6.29 -1.48
C THR A 62 11.22 6.51 0.02
N PHE A 63 12.05 7.34 0.63
CA PHE A 63 12.11 7.60 2.08
C PHE A 63 11.57 8.98 2.43
#